data_AF-A0A7D5UTQ0-F1
#
_entry.id   AF-A0A7D5UTQ0-F1
#
_cell.length_a   1.000
_cell.length_b   1.000
_cell.length_c   1.000
_cell.angle_alpha   90.00
_cell.angle_beta   90.00
_cell.angle_gamma   90.00
#
_symmetry.space_group_name_H-M   'P 1'
#
loop_
_entity.id
_entity.type
_entity.pdbx_description
1 polymer ?
#
loop_
_entity_poly.entity_id
_entity_poly.type
_entity_poly.pdbx_seq_one_letter_code
_entity_poly.pdbx_strand_id
1 'polypeptide(L)'
;MAEGRLVPTRVIRNVQSSGSFDFFEFEVRSHHTITTLKVTSQHGMLLVDPLGEMRFALPGDVRVGDEMQSSDGSAWKVSRIGHFVGVDKFTLEATEGSVLASDILVFYYMRGRN
;
A
#
# COMPACT_ATOMS: atom_id res chain seq x y z
N MET A 1 -7.57 -5.88 8.59
CA MET A 1 -7.58 -7.35 8.40
C MET A 1 -7.93 -7.95 9.75
N ALA A 2 -8.90 -8.85 9.81
CA ALA A 2 -9.18 -9.63 11.01
C ALA A 2 -8.56 -11.03 10.82
N GLU A 3 -7.63 -11.41 11.69
CA GLU A 3 -7.03 -12.77 11.73
C GLU A 3 -6.40 -13.23 10.40
N GLY A 4 -5.76 -12.32 9.65
CA GLY A 4 -5.08 -12.65 8.38
C GLY A 4 -6.02 -12.92 7.20
N ARG A 5 -7.31 -12.62 7.33
CA ARG A 5 -8.28 -12.69 6.24
C ARG A 5 -8.71 -11.31 5.78
N LEU A 6 -8.90 -11.19 4.47
CA LEU A 6 -9.59 -10.05 3.89
C LEU A 6 -11.05 -10.08 4.29
N VAL A 7 -11.52 -8.96 4.80
CA VAL A 7 -12.91 -8.75 5.15
C VAL A 7 -13.37 -7.41 4.58
N PRO A 8 -14.59 -7.33 4.02
CA PRO A 8 -15.20 -6.05 3.74
C PRO A 8 -15.25 -5.22 5.02
N THR A 9 -14.79 -3.97 4.95
CA THR A 9 -14.79 -3.06 6.09
C THR A 9 -15.58 -1.81 5.78
N ARG A 10 -16.21 -1.23 6.80
CA ARG A 10 -16.85 0.08 6.69
C ARG A 10 -15.79 1.16 6.49
N VAL A 11 -16.00 1.98 5.46
CA VAL A 11 -15.32 3.26 5.27
C VAL A 11 -15.97 4.29 6.20
N ILE A 12 -15.18 4.83 7.11
CA ILE A 12 -15.60 5.87 8.07
C ILE A 12 -15.56 7.23 7.40
N ARG A 13 -14.52 7.46 6.58
CA ARG A 13 -14.29 8.73 5.91
C ARG A 13 -13.65 8.49 4.55
N ASN A 14 -14.11 9.23 3.54
CA ASN A 14 -13.48 9.31 2.24
C ASN A 14 -13.35 10.78 1.87
N VAL A 15 -12.13 11.30 1.88
CA VAL A 15 -11.87 12.71 1.57
C VAL A 15 -11.06 12.82 0.30
N GLN A 16 -11.66 13.48 -0.68
CA GLN A 16 -10.92 14.00 -1.83
C GLN A 16 -10.28 15.33 -1.45
N SER A 17 -9.03 15.53 -1.85
CA SER A 17 -8.35 16.82 -1.75
C SER A 17 -7.66 17.11 -3.06
N SER A 18 -7.86 18.33 -3.56
CA SER A 18 -7.16 18.84 -4.74
C SER A 18 -5.97 19.70 -4.32
N GLY A 19 -4.91 19.71 -5.10
CA GLY A 19 -3.65 20.39 -4.77
C GLY A 19 -2.49 19.85 -5.59
N SER A 20 -1.28 19.87 -5.03
CA SER A 20 -0.13 19.17 -5.59
C SER A 20 0.34 18.18 -4.54
N PHE A 21 0.41 16.90 -4.89
CA PHE A 21 0.78 15.84 -3.97
C PHE A 21 1.84 14.93 -4.60
N ASP A 22 2.91 14.69 -3.86
CA ASP A 22 3.92 13.71 -4.23
C ASP A 22 3.46 12.29 -3.89
N PHE A 23 3.51 11.42 -4.89
CA PHE A 23 3.24 10.00 -4.77
C PHE A 23 4.50 9.20 -5.10
N PHE A 24 4.70 8.14 -4.32
CA PHE A 24 5.47 6.99 -4.76
C PHE A 24 4.61 6.17 -5.71
N GLU A 25 5.18 5.75 -6.82
CA GLU A 25 4.56 4.87 -7.81
C GLU A 25 5.31 3.53 -7.80
N PHE A 26 4.64 2.47 -7.39
CA PHE A 26 5.19 1.12 -7.35
C PHE A 26 4.57 0.29 -8.47
N GLU A 27 5.41 -0.22 -9.37
CA GLU A 27 5.02 -1.34 -10.22
C GLU A 27 5.25 -2.63 -9.44
N VAL A 28 4.18 -3.39 -9.23
CA VAL A 28 4.20 -4.65 -8.49
C VAL A 28 3.70 -5.74 -9.41
N ARG A 29 4.41 -6.88 -9.44
CA ARG A 29 4.14 -7.97 -10.38
C ARG A 29 4.06 -9.33 -9.73
N SER A 30 3.20 -10.17 -10.28
CA SER A 30 3.15 -11.61 -10.02
C SER A 30 2.88 -12.33 -11.34
N HIS A 31 3.79 -13.22 -11.73
CA HIS A 31 3.77 -13.92 -13.02
C HIS A 31 3.56 -12.96 -14.21
N HIS A 32 2.37 -12.98 -14.81
CA HIS A 32 1.99 -12.18 -15.98
C HIS A 32 1.11 -10.97 -15.63
N THR A 33 0.83 -10.77 -14.34
CA THR A 33 0.01 -9.67 -13.83
C THR A 33 0.90 -8.56 -13.31
N ILE A 34 0.60 -7.32 -13.73
CA ILE A 34 1.28 -6.10 -13.27
C ILE A 34 0.22 -5.14 -12.79
N THR A 35 0.46 -4.54 -11.62
CA THR A 35 -0.37 -3.47 -11.09
C THR A 35 0.49 -2.26 -10.73
N THR A 36 -0.13 -1.09 -10.65
CA THR A 36 0.52 0.14 -10.23
C THR A 36 -0.17 0.68 -8.99
N LEU A 37 0.59 0.74 -7.90
CA LEU A 37 0.16 1.34 -6.64
C LEU A 37 0.74 2.76 -6.53
N LYS A 38 -0.12 3.73 -6.22
CA LYS A 38 0.28 5.12 -5.97
C LYS A 38 -0.12 5.53 -4.57
N VAL A 39 0.85 5.88 -3.74
CA VAL A 39 0.64 6.27 -2.35
C VAL A 39 1.51 7.46 -1.97
N THR A 40 1.03 8.30 -1.06
CA THR A 40 1.87 9.35 -0.46
C THR A 40 2.84 8.75 0.56
N SER A 41 3.89 9.48 0.92
CA SER A 41 4.92 9.07 1.90
C SER A 41 4.40 8.68 3.29
N GLN A 42 3.14 9.00 3.60
CA GLN A 42 2.53 8.79 4.92
C GLN A 42 1.82 7.43 5.05
N HIS A 43 1.73 6.65 3.98
CA HIS A 43 1.08 5.34 4.03
C HIS A 43 1.96 4.30 4.72
N GLY A 44 1.33 3.31 5.37
CA GLY A 44 2.02 2.10 5.81
C GLY A 44 2.02 1.06 4.70
N MET A 45 3.19 0.54 4.40
CA MET A 45 3.39 -0.55 3.46
C MET A 45 3.56 -1.85 4.24
N LEU A 46 2.89 -2.92 3.79
CA LEU A 46 3.12 -4.26 4.32
C LEU A 46 3.98 -5.04 3.35
N LEU A 47 5.18 -5.38 3.79
CA LEU A 47 6.13 -6.16 3.02
C LEU A 47 6.20 -7.58 3.58
N VAL A 48 6.43 -8.53 2.71
CA VAL A 48 6.65 -9.94 3.04
C VAL A 48 8.13 -10.23 2.84
N ASP A 49 8.78 -10.82 3.83
CA ASP A 49 10.17 -11.23 3.72
C ASP A 49 10.29 -12.64 3.11
N PRO A 50 11.51 -13.11 2.76
CA PRO A 50 11.70 -14.44 2.18
C PRO A 50 11.28 -15.62 3.07
N LEU A 51 11.06 -15.40 4.37
CA LEU A 51 10.58 -16.41 5.32
C LEU A 51 9.05 -16.40 5.44
N GLY A 52 8.37 -15.45 4.76
CA GLY A 52 6.93 -15.25 4.84
C GLY A 52 6.49 -14.35 5.99
N GLU A 53 7.43 -13.75 6.73
CA GLU A 53 7.13 -12.85 7.83
C GLU A 53 6.74 -11.47 7.30
N MET A 54 5.74 -10.86 7.95
CA MET A 54 5.22 -9.56 7.57
C MET A 54 5.94 -8.44 8.32
N ARG A 55 6.42 -7.43 7.57
CA ARG A 55 7.02 -6.22 8.15
C ARG A 55 6.34 -4.97 7.65
N PHE A 56 6.19 -3.99 8.54
CA PHE A 56 5.73 -2.66 8.19
C PHE A 56 6.89 -1.79 7.68
N ALA A 57 6.65 -1.00 6.65
CA ALA A 57 7.60 -0.06 6.07
C ALA A 57 6.90 1.23 5.64
N LEU A 58 7.66 2.32 5.48
CA LEU A 58 7.19 3.50 4.76
C LEU A 58 7.51 3.36 3.26
N PRO A 59 6.80 4.07 2.37
CA PRO A 59 7.07 4.03 0.93
C PRO A 59 8.53 4.34 0.56
N GLY A 60 9.19 5.23 1.32
CA GLY A 60 10.59 5.56 1.12
C GLY A 60 11.58 4.44 1.50
N ASP A 61 11.14 3.43 2.24
CA ASP A 61 11.96 2.29 2.67
C ASP A 61 11.81 1.08 1.76
N VAL A 62 10.80 1.08 0.89
CA VAL A 62 10.58 0.02 -0.10
C VAL A 62 11.71 0.03 -1.14
N ARG A 63 12.16 -1.15 -1.55
CA ARG A 63 13.19 -1.36 -2.56
C ARG A 63 12.67 -2.24 -3.68
N VAL A 64 13.23 -2.08 -4.88
CA VAL A 64 13.00 -3.02 -5.98
C VAL A 64 13.45 -4.40 -5.51
N GLY A 65 12.56 -5.38 -5.65
CA GLY A 65 12.77 -6.73 -5.17
C GLY A 65 12.09 -7.08 -3.85
N ASP A 66 11.65 -6.09 -3.07
CA ASP A 66 10.74 -6.34 -1.94
C ASP A 66 9.44 -6.97 -2.46
N GLU A 67 8.77 -7.73 -1.59
CA GLU A 67 7.48 -8.34 -1.90
C GLU A 67 6.37 -7.68 -1.07
N MET A 68 5.23 -7.41 -1.71
CA MET A 68 4.04 -6.82 -1.10
C MET A 68 2.90 -7.84 -1.08
N GLN A 69 2.07 -7.81 -0.05
CA GLN A 69 0.92 -8.70 0.01
C GLN A 69 -0.21 -8.22 -0.89
N SER A 70 -0.69 -9.11 -1.75
CA SER A 70 -1.86 -8.89 -2.62
C SER A 70 -3.16 -9.38 -1.99
N SER A 71 -4.30 -9.17 -2.66
CA SER A 71 -5.60 -9.55 -2.11
C SER A 71 -5.80 -11.06 -1.97
N ASP A 72 -5.20 -11.89 -2.82
CA ASP A 72 -5.30 -13.35 -2.69
C ASP A 72 -4.36 -13.91 -1.61
N GLY A 73 -3.61 -13.03 -0.92
CA GLY A 73 -2.63 -13.37 0.11
C GLY A 73 -1.25 -13.70 -0.44
N SER A 74 -1.08 -13.77 -1.76
CA SER A 74 0.23 -14.00 -2.39
C SER A 74 1.13 -12.76 -2.30
N ALA A 75 2.43 -13.02 -2.30
CA ALA A 75 3.47 -12.00 -2.28
C ALA A 75 3.82 -11.60 -3.72
N TRP A 76 3.66 -10.32 -4.05
CA TRP A 76 3.95 -9.77 -5.37
C TRP A 76 5.20 -8.90 -5.30
N LYS A 77 6.09 -9.06 -6.29
CA LYS A 77 7.40 -8.42 -6.29
C LYS A 77 7.33 -7.00 -6.81
N VAL A 78 7.94 -6.06 -6.09
CA VAL A 78 8.19 -4.69 -6.57
C VAL A 78 9.23 -4.75 -7.68
N SER A 79 8.84 -4.36 -8.89
CA SER A 79 9.72 -4.38 -10.05
C SER A 79 10.27 -3.03 -10.44
N ARG A 80 9.56 -1.96 -10.08
CA ARG A 80 9.97 -0.59 -10.36
C ARG A 80 9.38 0.34 -9.30
N ILE A 81 10.17 1.35 -8.95
CA ILE A 81 9.76 2.45 -8.07
C ILE A 81 9.95 3.73 -8.87
N GLY A 82 8.92 4.57 -8.87
CA GLY A 82 8.89 5.88 -9.50
C GLY A 82 8.27 6.92 -8.58
N HIS A 83 8.26 8.16 -9.05
CA HIS A 83 7.63 9.28 -8.37
C HIS A 83 6.71 10.01 -9.34
N PHE A 84 5.56 10.43 -8.84
CA PHE A 84 4.54 11.12 -9.61
C PHE A 84 3.94 12.25 -8.78
N VAL A 85 3.81 13.43 -9.37
CA VAL A 85 3.08 14.54 -8.76
C VAL A 85 1.65 14.53 -9.31
N GLY A 86 0.69 14.29 -8.42
CA GLY A 86 -0.74 14.26 -8.75
C GLY A 86 -1.46 15.51 -8.28
N VAL A 87 -2.56 15.84 -8.96
CA VAL A 87 -3.38 17.02 -8.65
C VAL A 87 -4.51 16.75 -7.65
N ASP A 88 -4.80 15.47 -7.41
CA ASP A 88 -5.82 15.02 -6.47
C ASP A 88 -5.28 13.86 -5.63
N LYS A 89 -5.77 13.74 -4.41
CA LYS A 89 -5.61 12.56 -3.56
C LYS A 89 -6.92 12.18 -2.90
N PHE A 90 -7.08 10.89 -2.64
CA PHE A 90 -8.15 10.35 -1.82
C PHE A 90 -7.54 9.80 -0.53
N THR A 91 -8.10 10.22 0.60
CA THR A 91 -7.75 9.68 1.94
C THR A 91 -8.93 8.88 2.44
N LEU A 92 -8.73 7.57 2.54
CA LEU A 92 -9.71 6.62 3.05
C LEU A 92 -9.37 6.25 4.49
N GLU A 93 -10.32 6.44 5.39
CA GLU A 93 -10.26 5.96 6.77
C GLU A 93 -11.25 4.80 6.89
N ALA A 94 -10.74 3.59 7.09
CA ALA A 94 -11.54 2.38 7.28
C ALA A 94 -11.39 1.89 8.72
N THR A 95 -12.42 1.22 9.23
CA THR A 95 -12.45 0.69 10.62
C THR A 95 -11.25 -0.22 10.91
N GLU A 96 -10.89 -1.06 9.94
CA GLU A 96 -9.77 -2.01 10.01
C GLU A 96 -8.37 -1.38 9.91
N GLY A 97 -8.32 -0.12 9.53
CA GLY A 97 -7.11 0.64 9.24
C GLY A 97 -6.18 0.20 8.12
N SER A 98 -6.61 -0.81 7.37
CA SER A 98 -6.01 -1.26 6.14
C SER A 98 -7.03 -1.26 5.01
N VAL A 99 -6.57 -1.07 3.77
CA VAL A 99 -7.39 -1.16 2.55
C VAL A 99 -6.58 -1.83 1.44
N LEU A 100 -7.28 -2.46 0.50
CA LEU A 100 -6.69 -2.88 -0.76
C LEU A 100 -6.74 -1.72 -1.76
N ALA A 101 -5.56 -1.30 -2.22
CA ALA A 101 -5.41 -0.30 -3.27
C ALA A 101 -4.65 -0.93 -4.44
N SER A 102 -5.25 -0.94 -5.64
CA SER A 102 -4.67 -1.59 -6.82
C SER A 102 -4.26 -3.06 -6.56
N ASP A 103 -5.09 -3.78 -5.81
CA ASP A 103 -4.87 -5.18 -5.37
C ASP A 103 -3.78 -5.39 -4.31
N ILE A 104 -3.16 -4.32 -3.82
CA ILE A 104 -2.10 -4.37 -2.81
C ILE A 104 -2.62 -3.87 -1.47
N LEU A 105 -2.26 -4.57 -0.39
CA LEU A 105 -2.65 -4.18 0.96
C LEU A 105 -1.80 -3.01 1.47
N VAL A 106 -2.48 -1.94 1.87
CA VAL A 106 -1.86 -0.73 2.45
C VAL A 106 -2.57 -0.30 3.73
N PHE A 107 -1.84 0.36 4.61
CA PHE A 107 -2.34 0.84 5.89
C PHE A 107 -2.45 2.36 5.89
N TYR A 108 -3.50 2.89 6.51
CA TYR A 108 -3.55 4.32 6.78
C TYR A 108 -2.45 4.66 7.79
N TYR A 109 -1.78 5.80 7.57
CA TYR A 109 -0.97 6.52 8.56
C TYR A 109 -0.22 5.66 9.59
N MET A 110 1.06 5.38 9.35
CA MET A 110 1.94 4.88 10.41
C MET A 110 2.33 6.05 11.31
N ARG A 111 1.73 6.14 12.49
CA ARG A 111 2.21 7.05 13.52
C ARG A 111 3.57 6.51 13.98
N GLY A 112 4.65 7.22 13.63
CA GLY A 112 5.98 6.94 14.17
C GLY A 112 5.88 6.86 15.69
N ARG A 113 6.22 5.70 16.27
CA ARG A 113 6.47 5.63 17.70
C ARG A 113 7.76 6.42 17.94
N ASN A 114 7.64 7.61 18.51
CA ASN A 114 8.76 8.26 19.21
C ASN A 114 9.12 7.44 20.44
#